data_AF-A0A379FJB6-F1
#
_entry.id   AF-A0A379FJB6-F1
#
_cell.length_a   1.000
_cell.length_b   1.000
_cell.length_c   1.000
_cell.angle_alpha   90.00
_cell.angle_beta   90.00
_cell.angle_gamma   90.00
#
_symmetry.space_group_name_H-M   'P 1'
#
loop_
_entity.id
_entity.type
_entity.pdbx_description
1 polymer ?
#
loop_
_entity_poly.entity_id
_entity_poly.type
_entity_poly.pdbx_seq_one_letter_code
_entity_poly.pdbx_strand_id
1 'polypeptide(L)' 'MSLMAQHTGKSIEEIERDTERDRFLSANEALEYGLVDKVYTQRS' A
#
# COMPACT_ATOMS: atom_id res chain seq x y z
N MET A 1 12.60 -3.40 -1.43
CA MET A 1 11.79 -3.05 -0.24
C MET A 1 11.95 -1.60 0.22
N SER A 2 13.11 -0.96 0.01
CA SER A 2 13.33 0.46 0.36
C SER A 2 12.41 1.44 -0.36
N LEU A 3 12.11 1.22 -1.65
CA LEU A 3 11.23 2.09 -2.44
C LEU A 3 9.81 2.14 -1.85
N MET A 4 9.22 0.97 -1.57
CA MET A 4 7.88 0.91 -0.98
C MET A 4 7.85 1.56 0.41
N ALA A 5 8.82 1.23 1.28
CA ALA A 5 8.94 1.84 2.60
C ALA A 5 9.02 3.38 2.55
N GLN A 6 9.77 3.94 1.60
CA GLN A 6 9.89 5.39 1.42
C GLN A 6 8.57 6.05 1.01
N HIS A 7 7.79 5.42 0.15
CA HIS A 7 6.56 6.00 -0.38
C HIS A 7 5.34 5.75 0.50
N THR A 8 5.30 4.63 1.23
CA THR A 8 4.19 4.28 2.15
C THR A 8 4.40 4.80 3.57
N GLY A 9 5.63 5.22 3.92
CA GLY A 9 6.00 5.61 5.27
C GLY A 9 6.10 4.43 6.25
N LYS A 10 6.07 3.18 5.76
CA LYS A 10 6.19 1.96 6.56
C LYS A 10 7.65 1.53 6.72
N SER A 11 7.93 0.75 7.76
CA SER A 11 9.27 0.17 7.94
C SER A 11 9.57 -0.90 6.89
N ILE A 12 10.86 -1.16 6.64
CA ILE A 12 11.28 -2.21 5.70
C ILE A 12 10.78 -3.59 6.16
N GLU A 13 10.83 -3.87 7.47
CA GLU A 13 10.36 -5.15 8.05
C GLU A 13 8.87 -5.37 7.84
N GLU A 14 8.04 -4.31 7.95
CA GLU A 14 6.61 -4.40 7.64
C GLU A 14 6.38 -4.72 6.16
N ILE A 15 7.08 -4.04 5.25
CA ILE A 15 6.98 -4.32 3.81
C ILE A 15 7.44 -5.75 3.50
N GLU A 16 8.53 -6.23 4.10
CA GLU A 16 9.02 -7.59 3.87
C GLU A 16 8.02 -8.65 4.32
N ARG A 17 7.41 -8.49 5.50
CA ARG A 17 6.36 -9.39 5.98
C ARG A 17 5.13 -9.34 5.09
N ASP A 18 4.72 -8.16 4.65
CA ASP A 18 3.52 -7.95 3.85
C ASP A 18 3.70 -8.38 2.38
N THR A 19 4.94 -8.50 1.92
CA THR A 19 5.29 -8.97 0.56
C THR A 19 5.81 -10.40 0.54
N GLU A 20 5.99 -11.06 1.70
CA GLU A 20 6.41 -12.47 1.80
C GLU A 20 5.41 -13.42 1.13
N ARG A 21 4.11 -13.07 1.16
CA ARG A 21 3.06 -13.73 0.37
C ARG A 21 2.21 -12.69 -0.33
N ASP A 22 1.49 -13.11 -1.37
CA ASP A 22 0.55 -12.23 -2.07
C ASP A 22 -0.49 -11.68 -1.09
N ARG A 23 -0.41 -10.37 -0.83
CA ARG A 23 -1.37 -9.63 -0.03
C ARG A 23 -2.22 -8.75 -0.95
N PHE A 24 -3.44 -9.20 -1.21
CA PHE A 24 -4.42 -8.40 -1.95
C PHE A 24 -5.08 -7.39 -1.03
N LEU A 25 -5.13 -6.14 -1.45
CA LEU A 25 -5.74 -5.04 -0.72
C LEU A 25 -6.94 -4.52 -1.52
N SER A 26 -8.03 -4.22 -0.82
CA SER A 26 -9.10 -3.39 -1.38
C SER A 26 -8.60 -1.97 -1.66
N ALA A 27 -9.37 -1.20 -2.43
CA ALA A 27 -8.99 0.18 -2.75
C ALA A 27 -8.81 1.05 -1.48
N ASN A 28 -9.64 0.86 -0.46
CA ASN A 28 -9.53 1.58 0.81
C ASN A 28 -8.30 1.13 1.59
N GLU A 29 -8.03 -0.17 1.65
CA GLU A 29 -6.82 -0.68 2.32
C GLU A 29 -5.55 -0.19 1.63
N ALA A 30 -5.53 -0.08 0.29
CA ALA A 30 -4.40 0.48 -0.44
C ALA A 30 -4.18 1.97 -0.13
N LEU A 31 -5.26 2.73 0.09
CA LEU A 31 -5.20 4.13 0.53
C LEU A 31 -4.60 4.24 1.94
N GLU A 32 -5.11 3.45 2.89
CA GLU A 32 -4.59 3.43 4.27
C GLU A 32 -3.15 2.90 4.36
N TYR A 33 -2.78 2.00 3.45
CA TYR A 33 -1.42 1.51 3.34
C TYR A 33 -0.46 2.56 2.77
N GLY A 34 -0.96 3.62 2.14
CA GLY A 34 -0.16 4.65 1.49
C GLY A 34 0.34 4.26 0.10
N LEU A 35 -0.31 3.29 -0.56
CA LEU A 35 0.02 2.92 -1.95
C LEU A 35 -0.63 3.85 -2.98
N VAL A 36 -1.74 4.49 -2.62
CA VAL A 36 -2.50 5.41 -3.47
C VAL A 36 -2.97 6.61 -2.65
N ASP A 37 -3.10 7.78 -3.27
CA ASP A 37 -3.50 9.01 -2.56
C ASP A 37 -5.02 9.20 -2.47
N LYS A 38 -5.78 8.67 -3.45
CA LYS A 38 -7.25 8.81 -3.53
C LYS A 38 -7.90 7.64 -4.24
N VAL A 39 -9.12 7.30 -3.80
CA VAL A 39 -10.02 6.33 -4.44
C VAL A 39 -11.22 7.08 -5.02
N TYR A 40 -11.48 6.91 -6.31
CA TYR A 40 -12.66 7.48 -6.98
C TYR A 40 -13.72 6.41 -7.17
N THR A 41 -14.95 6.69 -6.75
CA THR A 41 -16.09 5.74 -6.85
C THR A 41 -17.01 6.02 -8.02
N GLN A 42 -16.82 7.15 -8.72
CA GLN A 42 -17.62 7.56 -9.86
C GLN A 42 -16.70 8.11 -10.96
N ARG A 43 -17.08 7.86 -12.22
CA ARG A 43 -16.45 8.49 -13.38
C ARG A 43 -17.21 9.77 -13.71
N SER A 44 -16.48 10.87 -13.80
CA SER A 44 -16.93 12.16 -14.34
C SER A 44 -17.09 12.12 -15.84
#